data_AF-A0AAV5XY34-F1
#
_entry.id   AF-A0AAV5XY34-F1
#
_cell.length_a   1.000
_cell.length_b   1.000
_cell.length_c   1.000
_cell.angle_alpha   90.00
_cell.angle_beta   90.00
_cell.angle_gamma   90.00
#
_symmetry.space_group_name_H-M   'P 1'
#
loop_
_entity.id
_entity.type
_entity.pdbx_description
1 polymer ?
#
loop_
_entity_poly.entity_id
_entity_poly.type
_entity_poly.pdbx_seq_one_letter_code
_entity_poly.pdbx_strand_id
1 'polypeptide(L)'
;MKRAIVLLGVLSSLAAGFASASAADSRAYCQQISGGSYRSEAYCLEREAEAYAAFSARRYVEQRILDYCNQLSGGSWRSLEYCITREEEARARLGR
;
A
#
# COMPACT_ATOMS: atom_id res chain seq x y z
N MET A 1 -55.71 -19.37 -17.79
CA MET A 1 -54.82 -19.18 -16.62
C MET A 1 -53.47 -19.82 -16.93
N LYS A 2 -52.45 -19.04 -17.31
CA LYS A 2 -51.07 -19.54 -17.51
C LYS A 2 -50.14 -18.56 -16.81
N ARG A 3 -49.53 -19.01 -15.71
CA ARG A 3 -48.67 -18.21 -14.84
C ARG A 3 -47.20 -18.38 -15.21
N ALA A 4 -46.52 -17.24 -15.19
CA ALA A 4 -45.13 -16.99 -14.82
C ALA A 4 -44.02 -17.53 -15.74
N ILE A 5 -43.51 -16.63 -16.58
CA ILE A 5 -42.14 -16.65 -17.09
C ILE A 5 -41.24 -16.21 -15.94
N VAL A 6 -40.39 -17.11 -15.43
CA VAL A 6 -39.33 -16.76 -14.48
C VAL A 6 -38.05 -16.53 -15.29
N LEU A 7 -37.78 -15.27 -15.62
CA LEU A 7 -36.49 -14.83 -16.14
C LEU A 7 -35.49 -14.77 -14.97
N LEU A 8 -34.78 -15.88 -14.73
CA LEU A 8 -33.59 -15.89 -13.87
C LEU A 8 -32.44 -15.19 -14.62
N GLY A 9 -32.42 -13.87 -14.53
CA GLY A 9 -31.23 -13.09 -14.83
C GLY A 9 -30.28 -13.14 -13.65
N VAL A 10 -29.21 -13.93 -13.75
CA VAL A 10 -28.04 -13.81 -12.86
C VAL A 10 -26.92 -13.21 -13.70
N LEU A 11 -26.97 -11.89 -13.81
CA LEU A 11 -25.81 -11.07 -14.19
C LEU A 11 -24.92 -10.86 -12.96
N SER A 12 -23.63 -10.73 -13.22
CA SER A 12 -22.59 -10.20 -12.34
C SER A 12 -21.94 -11.19 -11.37
N SER A 13 -20.84 -11.76 -11.85
CA SER A 13 -19.67 -11.99 -11.00
C SER A 13 -18.47 -11.43 -11.76
N LEU A 14 -18.33 -10.09 -11.74
CA LEU A 14 -17.02 -9.48 -11.96
C LEU A 14 -16.11 -10.07 -10.88
N ALA A 15 -15.18 -10.92 -11.31
CA ALA A 15 -14.05 -11.32 -10.49
C ALA A 15 -13.22 -10.05 -10.22
N ALA A 16 -13.56 -9.33 -9.16
CA ALA A 16 -12.71 -8.33 -8.54
C ALA A 16 -11.56 -9.07 -7.85
N GLY A 17 -10.61 -9.51 -8.66
CA GLY A 17 -9.33 -10.05 -8.23
C GLY A 17 -8.22 -9.04 -8.45
N PHE A 18 -8.44 -7.78 -8.09
CA PHE A 18 -7.33 -6.88 -7.83
C PHE A 18 -6.66 -7.40 -6.56
N ALA A 19 -5.70 -8.30 -6.72
CA ALA A 19 -4.66 -8.47 -5.72
C ALA A 19 -3.94 -7.12 -5.66
N SER A 20 -4.49 -6.21 -4.85
CA SER A 20 -3.83 -4.99 -4.43
C SER A 20 -2.51 -5.45 -3.85
N ALA A 21 -1.41 -5.20 -4.58
CA ALA A 21 -0.08 -5.17 -4.00
C ALA A 21 -0.24 -4.42 -2.69
N SER A 22 -0.05 -5.14 -1.57
CA SER A 22 -0.54 -4.72 -0.27
C SER A 22 -0.11 -3.28 -0.04
N ALA A 23 -1.08 -2.36 -0.08
CA ALA A 23 -0.93 -1.07 0.54
C ALA A 23 -0.32 -1.36 1.89
N ALA A 24 0.84 -0.75 2.18
CA ALA A 24 1.59 -1.01 3.39
C ALA A 24 0.59 -1.10 4.55
N ASP A 25 0.49 -2.27 5.22
CA ASP A 25 -0.52 -2.46 6.27
C ASP A 25 -0.04 -1.70 7.51
N SER A 26 -0.21 -0.38 7.45
CA SER A 26 0.25 0.54 8.47
C SER A 26 -0.42 0.26 9.80
N ARG A 27 -1.62 -0.35 9.80
CA ARG A 27 -2.29 -0.75 11.03
C ARG A 27 -1.57 -1.92 11.69
N ALA A 28 -1.33 -3.01 10.96
CA ALA A 28 -0.58 -4.14 11.50
C ALA A 28 0.84 -3.72 11.94
N TYR A 29 1.52 -2.91 11.12
CA TYR A 29 2.83 -2.35 11.45
C TYR A 29 2.80 -1.48 12.72
N CYS A 30 1.86 -0.53 12.81
CA CYS A 30 1.76 0.37 13.96
C CYS A 30 1.37 -0.36 15.25
N GLN A 31 0.52 -1.39 15.17
CA GLN A 31 0.18 -2.25 16.30
C GLN A 31 1.40 -3.01 16.82
N GLN A 32 2.22 -3.54 15.90
CA GLN A 32 3.43 -4.26 16.26
C GLN A 32 4.43 -3.34 16.99
N ILE A 33 4.71 -2.15 16.45
CA ILE A 33 5.74 -1.27 17.03
C ILE A 33 5.26 -0.49 18.26
N SER A 34 3.95 -0.28 18.41
CA SER A 34 3.40 0.46 19.54
C SER A 34 3.45 -0.33 20.85
N GLY A 35 3.59 -1.66 20.78
CA GLY A 35 3.63 -2.53 21.95
C GLY A 35 2.38 -2.44 22.83
N GLY A 36 1.21 -2.14 22.22
CA GLY A 36 -0.06 -1.96 22.92
C GLY A 36 -0.31 -0.54 23.46
N SER A 37 0.60 0.41 23.23
CA SER A 37 0.37 1.83 23.56
C SER A 37 -0.53 2.49 22.51
N TYR A 38 -1.80 2.74 22.86
CA TYR A 38 -2.74 3.45 21.98
C TYR A 38 -2.24 4.82 21.52
N ARG A 39 -1.56 5.57 22.40
CA ARG A 39 -0.98 6.87 22.05
C ARG A 39 0.12 6.72 20.99
N SER A 40 0.96 5.70 21.14
CA SER A 40 2.04 5.44 20.18
C SER A 40 1.50 4.89 18.86
N GLU A 41 0.46 4.05 18.91
CA GLU A 41 -0.22 3.54 17.71
C GLU A 41 -0.89 4.67 16.93
N ALA A 42 -1.64 5.55 17.60
CA ALA A 42 -2.27 6.71 16.96
C ALA A 42 -1.23 7.63 16.31
N TYR A 43 -0.16 7.96 17.04
CA TYR A 43 0.95 8.74 16.49
C TYR A 43 1.60 8.06 15.27
N CYS A 44 1.84 6.75 15.34
CA CYS A 44 2.39 5.98 14.21
C CYS A 44 1.47 6.07 12.99
N LEU A 45 0.17 5.85 13.16
CA LEU A 45 -0.80 5.90 12.07
C LEU A 45 -0.85 7.28 11.41
N GLU A 46 -0.78 8.37 12.19
CA GLU A 46 -0.68 9.73 11.65
C GLU A 46 0.58 9.90 10.79
N ARG A 47 1.74 9.44 11.28
CA ARG A 47 3.00 9.54 10.52
C ARG A 47 2.98 8.71 9.23
N GLU A 48 2.38 7.52 9.28
CA GLU A 48 2.24 6.65 8.10
C GLU A 48 1.27 7.24 7.06
N ALA A 49 0.21 7.91 7.50
CA ALA A 49 -0.71 8.62 6.60
C ALA A 49 -0.04 9.81 5.91
N GLU A 50 0.78 10.59 6.63
CA GLU A 50 1.58 11.67 6.05
C GLU A 50 2.59 11.12 5.03
N ALA A 51 3.29 10.03 5.36
CA ALA A 51 4.24 9.39 4.45
C ALA A 51 3.54 8.83 3.19
N TYR A 52 2.35 8.24 3.35
CA TYR A 52 1.54 7.81 2.21
C TYR A 52 1.15 8.99 1.32
N ALA A 53 0.73 10.12 1.90
CA ALA A 53 0.40 11.31 1.13
C ALA A 53 1.62 11.81 0.32
N ALA A 54 2.79 11.88 0.95
CA ALA A 54 4.05 12.24 0.30
C ALA A 54 4.42 11.26 -0.83
N PHE A 55 4.31 9.97 -0.58
CA PHE A 55 4.53 8.93 -1.58
C PHE A 55 3.55 9.05 -2.76
N SER A 56 2.24 9.21 -2.48
CA SER A 56 1.19 9.32 -3.50
C SER A 56 1.31 10.58 -4.37
N ALA A 57 1.97 11.63 -3.87
CA ALA A 57 2.26 12.83 -4.63
C ALA A 57 3.44 12.67 -5.61
N ARG A 58 4.23 11.58 -5.50
CA ARG A 58 5.33 11.29 -6.43
C ARG A 58 4.76 10.99 -7.81
N ARG A 59 5.35 11.59 -8.85
CA ARG A 59 4.93 11.35 -10.23
C ARG A 59 5.33 9.98 -10.77
N TYR A 60 6.48 9.48 -10.33
CA TYR A 60 7.06 8.26 -10.86
C TYR A 60 8.03 7.65 -9.84
N VAL A 61 8.00 6.32 -9.74
CA VAL A 61 9.00 5.51 -9.07
C VAL A 61 9.34 4.38 -10.04
N GLU A 62 10.62 4.11 -10.25
CA GLU A 62 11.05 2.99 -11.09
C GLU A 62 10.57 1.67 -10.48
N GLN A 63 9.90 0.82 -11.29
CA GLN A 63 9.29 -0.42 -10.79
C GLN A 63 10.27 -1.32 -10.04
N ARG A 64 11.52 -1.42 -10.52
CA ARG A 64 12.56 -2.22 -9.84
C ARG A 64 12.87 -1.71 -8.43
N ILE A 65 12.95 -0.39 -8.25
CA ILE A 65 13.19 0.23 -6.94
C ILE A 65 11.95 0.02 -6.06
N LEU A 66 10.76 0.20 -6.61
CA LEU A 66 9.50 0.00 -5.89
C LEU A 66 9.37 -1.44 -5.37
N ASP A 67 9.63 -2.44 -6.21
CA ASP A 67 9.53 -3.86 -5.85
C ASP A 67 10.54 -4.23 -4.76
N TYR A 68 11.79 -3.77 -4.89
CA TYR A 68 12.83 -3.99 -3.88
C TYR A 68 12.46 -3.34 -2.53
N CYS A 69 12.04 -2.07 -2.56
CA CYS A 69 11.72 -1.34 -1.34
C CYS A 69 10.44 -1.83 -0.66
N ASN A 70 9.45 -2.34 -1.41
CA ASN A 70 8.26 -2.96 -0.83
C ASN A 70 8.59 -4.22 -0.01
N GLN A 71 9.60 -4.99 -0.40
CA GLN A 71 10.03 -6.17 0.36
C GLN A 71 10.69 -5.78 1.69
N LEU A 72 11.33 -4.62 1.74
CA LEU A 72 12.08 -4.14 2.91
C LEU A 72 11.25 -3.26 3.84
N SER A 73 10.22 -2.60 3.34
CA SER A 73 9.46 -1.59 4.09
C SER A 73 8.63 -2.18 5.23
N GLY A 74 8.32 -3.47 5.19
CA GLY A 74 7.63 -4.19 6.27
C GLY A 74 6.25 -3.62 6.59
N GLY A 75 5.56 -3.00 5.62
CA GLY A 75 4.26 -2.38 5.81
C GLY A 75 4.28 -0.92 6.29
N SER A 76 5.44 -0.28 6.37
CA SER A 76 5.57 1.16 6.63
C SER A 76 5.78 1.96 5.34
N TRP A 77 4.86 2.88 5.05
CA TRP A 77 4.99 3.92 4.02
C TRP A 77 6.21 4.79 4.26
N ARG A 78 6.50 5.12 5.52
CA ARG A 78 7.69 5.93 5.85
C ARG A 78 8.99 5.20 5.52
N SER A 79 9.07 3.91 5.83
CA SER A 79 10.22 3.07 5.46
C SER A 79 10.31 2.88 3.94
N LEU A 80 9.17 2.71 3.26
CA LEU A 80 9.11 2.60 1.79
C LEU A 80 9.63 3.87 1.12
N GLU A 81 9.12 5.03 1.53
CA GLU A 81 9.52 6.33 0.99
C GLU A 81 11.02 6.60 1.20
N TYR A 82 11.51 6.30 2.40
CA TYR A 82 12.93 6.41 2.72
C TYR A 82 13.76 5.51 1.80
N CYS A 83 13.42 4.22 1.68
CA CYS A 83 14.14 3.28 0.83
C CYS A 83 14.20 3.76 -0.62
N ILE A 84 13.06 4.18 -1.18
CA ILE A 84 12.98 4.66 -2.57
C ILE A 84 13.91 5.85 -2.78
N THR A 85 13.88 6.82 -1.87
CA THR A 85 14.74 8.00 -1.93
C THR A 85 16.22 7.61 -1.94
N ARG A 86 16.61 6.66 -1.09
CA ARG A 86 18.01 6.20 -0.99
C ARG A 86 18.46 5.43 -2.22
N GLU A 87 17.59 4.60 -2.81
CA GLU A 87 17.88 3.88 -4.05
C GLU A 87 17.97 4.82 -5.25
N GLU A 88 17.08 5.82 -5.35
CA GLU A 88 17.15 6.85 -6.39
C GLU A 88 18.43 7.68 -6.29
N GLU A 89 18.81 8.11 -5.08
CA GLU A 89 20.07 8.81 -4.82
C GLU A 89 21.28 7.94 -5.18
N ALA A 90 21.27 6.66 -4.81
CA ALA A 90 22.34 5.73 -5.14
C ALA A 90 22.45 5.50 -6.65
N ARG A 91 21.31 5.32 -7.34
CA ARG A 91 21.25 5.16 -8.79
C ARG A 91 21.84 6.38 -9.50
N ALA A 92 21.48 7.58 -9.07
CA ALA A 92 22.02 8.83 -9.60
C ALA A 92 23.54 8.93 -9.39
N ARG A 93 24.06 8.56 -8.22
CA ARG A 93 25.51 8.52 -7.93
C ARG A 93 26.27 7.54 -8.82
N LEU A 94 25.61 6.45 -9.24
CA LEU A 94 26.17 5.46 -10.17
C LEU A 94 26.03 5.86 -11.64
N GLY A 95 25.38 6.99 -11.95
CA GLY A 95 25.15 7.46 -13.31
C GLY A 95 24.18 6.58 -14.11
N ARG A 96 23.17 6.01 -13.43
CA ARG A 96 22.17 5.12 -14.02
C ARG A 96 20.75 5.70 -13.98
#